data_AF-A0A6I1NED8-F1
#
_entry.id   AF-A0A6I1NED8-F1
#
_cell.length_a   1.000
_cell.length_b   1.000
_cell.length_c   1.000
_cell.angle_alpha   90.00
_cell.angle_beta   90.00
_cell.angle_gamma   90.00
#
_symmetry.space_group_name_H-M   'P 1'
#
loop_
_entity.id
_entity.type
_entity.pdbx_description
1 polymer ?
#
loop_
_entity_poly.entity_id
_entity_poly.type
_entity_poly.pdbx_seq_one_letter_code
_entity_poly.pdbx_strand_id
1 'polypeptide(L)'
;MSTTSKKITSRELEPVSFLDANHLGLIDCSSRPWEGIRVLVPPIDGAMAGDRVTLDWQGYRSFNGTEPIPETKAEFHHTLAAADLGRAVLFTVGPFDKVIAPIRNGSAIAHYKVEHAGNPNFSPEKLVGIVLELPGGGICNGR
;
A
#
# COMPACT_ATOMS: atom_id res chain seq x y z
N MET A 1 -6.91 -33.45 -23.65
CA MET A 1 -5.58 -32.82 -23.45
C MET A 1 -5.52 -31.60 -24.35
N SER A 2 -5.69 -30.42 -23.79
CA SER A 2 -5.41 -29.17 -24.49
C SER A 2 -4.64 -28.29 -23.54
N THR A 3 -3.31 -28.38 -23.63
CA THR A 3 -2.37 -27.59 -22.86
C THR A 3 -2.31 -26.23 -23.52
N THR A 4 -3.08 -25.27 -23.00
CA THR A 4 -2.82 -23.86 -23.29
C THR A 4 -1.55 -23.48 -22.53
N SER A 5 -0.41 -23.53 -23.21
CA SER A 5 0.82 -22.88 -22.76
C SER A 5 0.51 -21.41 -22.51
N LYS A 6 0.35 -21.04 -21.23
CA LYS A 6 0.28 -19.65 -20.81
C LYS A 6 1.67 -19.07 -21.09
N LYS A 7 1.75 -18.21 -22.10
CA LYS A 7 2.94 -17.46 -22.47
C LYS A 7 3.33 -16.60 -21.25
N ILE A 8 4.30 -17.05 -20.46
CA ILE A 8 4.82 -16.30 -19.31
C ILE A 8 5.73 -15.21 -19.87
N THR A 9 5.14 -14.07 -20.20
CA THR A 9 5.86 -12.86 -20.60
C THR A 9 5.09 -11.63 -20.10
N SER A 10 5.43 -11.15 -18.90
CA SER A 10 5.30 -9.76 -18.42
C SER A 10 5.92 -9.75 -17.01
N ARG A 11 7.10 -9.23 -16.68
CA ARG A 11 7.49 -7.80 -16.49
C ARG A 11 6.45 -6.89 -15.84
N GLU A 12 5.33 -7.42 -15.39
CA GLU A 12 4.32 -6.65 -14.69
C GLU A 12 4.60 -6.75 -13.19
N LEU A 13 4.62 -5.60 -12.54
CA LEU A 13 4.79 -5.54 -11.10
C LEU A 13 3.52 -6.06 -10.42
N GLU A 14 3.68 -6.97 -9.48
CA GLU A 14 2.56 -7.43 -8.65
C GLU A 14 2.11 -6.31 -7.68
N PRO A 15 0.82 -6.19 -7.36
CA PRO A 15 0.32 -5.15 -6.46
C PRO A 15 0.81 -5.34 -5.02
N VAL A 16 0.68 -4.29 -4.20
CA VAL A 16 0.98 -4.36 -2.78
C VAL A 16 0.01 -5.27 -2.01
N SER A 17 0.42 -5.70 -0.83
CA SER A 17 -0.43 -6.36 0.16
C SER A 17 -0.51 -5.53 1.45
N PHE A 18 -1.71 -5.42 2.02
CA PHE A 18 -1.94 -4.78 3.31
C PHE A 18 -1.91 -5.82 4.43
N LEU A 19 -0.85 -5.82 5.25
CA LEU A 19 -0.66 -6.86 6.27
C LEU A 19 -1.58 -6.71 7.48
N ASP A 20 -2.13 -5.51 7.67
CA ASP A 20 -3.02 -5.17 8.78
C ASP A 20 -4.50 -5.26 8.43
N ALA A 21 -4.81 -5.58 7.16
CA ALA A 21 -6.18 -5.78 6.71
C ALA A 21 -6.70 -7.14 7.21
N ASN A 22 -7.90 -7.16 7.75
CA ASN A 22 -8.59 -8.39 8.11
C ASN A 22 -9.07 -9.15 6.85
N HIS A 23 -9.69 -10.32 7.04
CA HIS A 23 -10.15 -11.17 5.94
C HIS A 23 -11.21 -10.53 5.01
N LEU A 24 -11.80 -9.39 5.41
CA LEU A 24 -12.73 -8.59 4.61
C LEU A 24 -12.03 -7.47 3.82
N GLY A 25 -10.71 -7.34 3.94
CA GLY A 25 -9.95 -6.25 3.32
C GLY A 25 -10.11 -4.92 4.05
N LEU A 26 -10.40 -4.95 5.34
CA LEU A 26 -10.59 -3.76 6.18
C LEU A 26 -9.47 -3.63 7.22
N ILE A 27 -8.99 -2.41 7.42
CA ILE A 27 -8.17 -2.02 8.56
C ILE A 27 -9.08 -1.27 9.52
N ASP A 28 -9.26 -1.84 10.70
CA ASP A 28 -10.09 -1.28 11.76
C ASP A 28 -9.26 -1.01 13.02
N CYS A 29 -9.92 -0.59 14.09
CA CYS A 29 -9.25 -0.25 15.35
C CYS A 29 -8.48 -1.41 15.99
N SER A 30 -8.86 -2.67 15.73
CA SER A 30 -8.13 -3.84 16.23
C SER A 30 -6.75 -4.00 15.59
N SER A 31 -6.57 -3.45 14.38
CA SER A 31 -5.30 -3.42 13.64
C SER A 31 -4.31 -2.37 14.15
N ARG A 32 -4.68 -1.56 15.16
CA ARG A 32 -3.84 -0.50 15.76
C ARG A 32 -3.26 0.49 14.73
N PRO A 33 -4.08 1.10 13.85
CA PRO A 33 -3.61 1.96 12.77
C PRO A 33 -2.82 3.20 13.22
N TRP A 34 -2.90 3.57 14.50
CA TRP A 34 -2.08 4.64 15.09
C TRP A 34 -0.59 4.30 15.18
N GLU A 35 -0.20 3.03 15.02
CA GLU A 35 1.20 2.59 14.90
C GLU A 35 1.71 2.61 13.45
N GLY A 36 0.84 2.98 12.51
CA GLY A 36 1.07 2.96 11.08
C GLY A 36 0.52 1.70 10.41
N ILE A 37 0.29 1.79 9.10
CA ILE A 37 -0.23 0.69 8.29
C ILE A 37 0.90 0.03 7.52
N ARG A 38 1.06 -1.28 7.69
CA ARG A 38 2.08 -2.12 7.06
C ARG A 38 1.67 -2.50 5.64
N VAL A 39 2.40 -1.96 4.67
CA VAL A 39 2.20 -2.22 3.24
C VAL A 39 3.41 -2.98 2.71
N LEU A 40 3.16 -4.18 2.20
CA LEU A 40 4.20 -5.06 1.67
C LEU A 40 4.25 -4.95 0.15
N VAL A 41 5.39 -4.52 -0.37
CA VAL A 41 5.74 -4.61 -1.79
C VAL A 41 6.35 -6.01 -2.02
N PRO A 42 5.83 -6.82 -2.94
CA PRO A 42 6.35 -8.17 -3.19
C PRO A 42 7.78 -8.12 -3.78
N PRO A 43 8.50 -9.26 -3.81
CA PRO A 43 9.78 -9.34 -4.51
C PRO A 43 9.67 -8.84 -5.96
N ILE A 44 10.59 -7.97 -6.36
CA ILE A 44 10.59 -7.36 -7.69
C ILE A 44 11.58 -8.12 -8.57
N ASP A 45 11.06 -8.89 -9.53
CA ASP A 45 11.87 -9.62 -10.48
C ASP A 45 12.69 -8.68 -11.37
N GLY A 46 14.00 -8.89 -11.43
CA GLY A 46 14.92 -8.08 -12.23
C GLY A 46 15.32 -6.75 -11.60
N ALA A 47 14.89 -6.46 -10.36
CA ALA A 47 15.38 -5.30 -9.63
C ALA A 47 16.87 -5.43 -9.29
N MET A 48 17.54 -4.29 -9.19
CA MET A 48 18.96 -4.18 -8.87
C MET A 48 19.17 -3.32 -7.62
N ALA A 49 20.28 -3.57 -6.92
CA ALA A 49 20.68 -2.69 -5.83
C ALA A 49 20.91 -1.27 -6.39
N GLY A 50 20.36 -0.27 -5.70
CA GLY A 50 20.32 1.12 -6.14
C GLY A 50 19.00 1.55 -6.79
N ASP A 51 18.14 0.61 -7.19
CA ASP A 51 16.79 0.95 -7.68
C ASP A 51 15.98 1.62 -6.57
N ARG A 52 15.14 2.58 -6.94
CA ARG A 52 14.28 3.29 -5.99
C ARG A 52 12.86 2.79 -6.09
N VAL A 53 12.35 2.23 -5.00
CA VAL A 53 10.93 1.90 -4.81
C VAL A 53 10.26 3.08 -4.13
N THR A 54 9.18 3.59 -4.73
CA THR A 54 8.34 4.62 -4.11
C THR A 54 6.93 4.06 -3.96
N LEU A 55 6.44 4.00 -2.73
CA LEU A 55 5.06 3.69 -2.40
C LEU A 55 4.24 4.97 -2.37
N ASP A 56 3.22 5.03 -3.21
CA ASP A 56 2.21 6.08 -3.24
C ASP A 56 0.99 5.65 -2.41
N TRP A 57 0.49 6.57 -1.58
CA TRP A 57 -0.69 6.38 -0.73
C TRP A 57 -1.68 7.54 -0.90
N GLN A 58 -2.97 7.23 -0.99
CA GLN A 58 -4.06 8.20 -1.01
C GLN A 58 -5.28 7.67 -0.25
N GLY A 59 -5.79 8.47 0.68
CA GLY A 59 -7.05 8.21 1.39
C GLY A 59 -8.28 8.79 0.67
N TYR A 60 -9.43 8.17 0.89
CA TYR A 60 -10.71 8.48 0.23
C TYR A 60 -11.85 8.45 1.24
N ARG A 61 -12.83 9.35 1.07
CA ARG A 61 -14.04 9.37 1.92
C ARG A 61 -14.99 8.21 1.60
N SER A 62 -14.94 7.67 0.40
CA SER A 62 -15.75 6.52 0.00
C SER A 62 -14.99 5.21 0.14
N PHE A 63 -15.71 4.08 0.17
CA PHE A 63 -15.11 2.75 0.22
C PHE A 63 -14.63 2.22 -1.15
N ASN A 64 -15.04 2.83 -2.25
CA ASN A 64 -14.67 2.41 -3.60
C ASN A 64 -13.52 3.23 -4.20
N GLY A 65 -12.82 4.03 -3.38
CA GLY A 65 -11.66 4.81 -3.84
C GLY A 65 -12.06 6.03 -4.67
N THR A 66 -13.22 6.61 -4.38
CA THR A 66 -13.69 7.88 -4.96
C THR A 66 -13.68 8.97 -3.89
N GLU A 67 -13.70 10.24 -4.29
CA GLU A 67 -13.66 11.39 -3.35
C GLU A 67 -12.37 11.44 -2.50
N PRO A 68 -11.22 11.72 -3.14
CA PRO A 68 -9.94 11.76 -2.44
C PRO A 68 -9.94 12.80 -1.32
N ILE A 69 -9.14 12.51 -0.30
CA ILE A 69 -8.83 13.42 0.81
C ILE A 69 -7.43 13.97 0.53
N PRO A 70 -7.28 15.15 -0.11
CA PRO A 70 -6.00 15.58 -0.68
C PRO A 70 -4.85 15.62 0.33
N GLU A 71 -5.13 15.98 1.57
CA GLU A 71 -4.17 16.06 2.68
C GLU A 71 -3.60 14.70 3.10
N THR A 72 -4.24 13.59 2.73
CA THR A 72 -3.74 12.23 3.04
C THR A 72 -2.76 11.70 1.98
N LYS A 73 -2.57 12.41 0.87
CA LYS A 73 -1.61 11.98 -0.17
C LYS A 73 -0.19 11.94 0.41
N ALA A 74 0.48 10.80 0.28
CA ALA A 74 1.84 10.63 0.77
C ALA A 74 2.66 9.69 -0.11
N GLU A 75 3.97 9.93 -0.16
CA GLU A 75 4.95 9.06 -0.80
C GLU A 75 5.96 8.57 0.24
N PHE A 76 6.33 7.30 0.15
CA PHE A 76 7.36 6.68 0.97
C PHE A 76 8.40 6.05 0.06
N HIS A 77 9.68 6.19 0.39
CA HIS A 77 10.77 5.76 -0.49
C HIS A 77 11.66 4.72 0.18
N HIS A 78 12.11 3.74 -0.60
CA HIS A 78 13.14 2.78 -0.20
C HIS A 78 14.10 2.56 -1.37
N THR A 79 15.40 2.71 -1.13
CA THR A 79 16.43 2.37 -2.12
C THR A 79 16.87 0.94 -1.87
N LEU A 80 16.74 0.09 -2.89
CA LEU A 80 17.05 -1.34 -2.75
C LEU A 80 18.53 -1.55 -2.46
N ALA A 81 18.81 -2.29 -1.39
CA ALA A 81 20.12 -2.85 -1.12
C ALA A 81 20.22 -4.28 -1.69
N ALA A 82 21.44 -4.82 -1.77
CA ALA A 82 21.66 -6.20 -2.20
C ALA A 82 20.87 -7.24 -1.35
N ALA A 83 20.60 -6.91 -0.08
CA ALA A 83 19.83 -7.76 0.83
C ALA A 83 18.32 -7.78 0.55
N ASP A 84 17.81 -6.82 -0.23
CA ASP A 84 16.39 -6.72 -0.59
C ASP A 84 16.06 -7.51 -1.87
N LEU A 85 17.08 -7.86 -2.67
CA LEU A 85 16.89 -8.53 -3.95
C LEU A 85 16.27 -9.92 -3.75
N GLY A 86 15.16 -10.17 -4.46
CA GLY A 86 14.37 -11.39 -4.30
C GLY A 86 13.56 -11.46 -2.99
N ARG A 87 13.47 -10.36 -2.24
CA ARG A 87 12.67 -10.26 -1.01
C ARG A 87 11.60 -9.18 -1.12
N ALA A 88 10.58 -9.30 -0.28
CA ALA A 88 9.56 -8.28 -0.14
C ALA A 88 10.10 -7.08 0.65
N VAL A 89 9.64 -5.88 0.30
CA VAL A 89 9.98 -4.62 0.98
C VAL A 89 8.78 -4.18 1.80
N LEU A 90 8.98 -3.95 3.10
CA LEU A 90 7.93 -3.50 4.02
C LEU A 90 7.99 -1.99 4.22
N PHE A 91 6.88 -1.32 3.90
CA PHE A 91 6.65 0.08 4.24
C PHE A 91 5.70 0.19 5.44
N THR A 92 5.88 1.25 6.25
CA THR A 92 4.93 1.63 7.30
C THR A 92 4.38 3.01 6.97
N VAL A 93 3.09 3.07 6.62
CA VAL A 93 2.39 4.31 6.28
C VAL A 93 2.08 5.09 7.55
N GLY A 94 2.51 6.35 7.58
CA GLY A 94 2.29 7.29 8.66
C GLY A 94 2.76 8.70 8.28
N PRO A 95 2.62 9.70 9.18
CA PRO A 95 2.09 9.59 10.54
C PRO A 95 0.55 9.50 10.57
N PHE A 96 0.01 8.79 11.56
CA PHE A 96 -1.41 8.45 11.65
C PHE A 96 -2.34 9.66 11.55
N ASP A 97 -2.04 10.72 12.29
CA ASP A 97 -2.84 11.95 12.38
C ASP A 97 -2.99 12.67 11.02
N LYS A 98 -2.05 12.49 10.09
CA LYS A 98 -2.05 13.16 8.79
C LYS A 98 -2.61 12.32 7.66
N VAL A 99 -2.18 11.06 7.54
CA VAL A 99 -2.42 10.28 6.32
C VAL A 99 -3.42 9.13 6.50
N ILE A 100 -3.82 8.84 7.74
CA ILE A 100 -4.73 7.73 8.08
C ILE A 100 -5.99 8.25 8.79
N ALA A 101 -5.82 8.99 9.89
CA ALA A 101 -6.90 9.49 10.73
C ALA A 101 -7.96 10.31 9.97
N PRO A 102 -7.60 11.17 8.98
CA PRO A 102 -8.60 11.92 8.22
C PRO A 102 -9.54 11.05 7.38
N ILE A 103 -9.16 9.80 7.09
CA ILE A 103 -10.01 8.88 6.32
C ILE A 103 -11.26 8.52 7.10
N ARG A 104 -11.12 8.31 8.43
CA ARG A 104 -12.17 7.97 9.41
C ARG A 104 -12.97 6.71 9.07
N ASN A 105 -13.69 6.70 7.96
CA ASN A 105 -14.58 5.65 7.52
C ASN A 105 -14.70 5.71 5.98
N GLY A 106 -13.84 4.98 5.28
CA GLY A 106 -13.67 5.08 3.83
C GLY A 106 -12.66 4.07 3.32
N SER A 107 -11.80 4.45 2.39
CA SER A 107 -10.74 3.58 1.88
C SER A 107 -9.41 4.30 1.68
N ALA A 108 -8.38 3.52 1.40
CA ALA A 108 -7.13 4.00 0.85
C ALA A 108 -6.74 3.19 -0.38
N ILE A 109 -6.06 3.82 -1.32
CA ILE A 109 -5.39 3.17 -2.43
C ILE A 109 -3.89 3.32 -2.26
N ALA A 110 -3.18 2.22 -2.47
CA ALA A 110 -1.73 2.23 -2.57
C ALA A 110 -1.25 1.49 -3.84
N HIS A 111 -0.18 2.00 -4.41
CA HIS A 111 0.59 1.37 -5.48
C HIS A 111 2.05 1.78 -5.32
N TYR A 112 2.96 1.14 -6.03
CA TYR A 112 4.35 1.54 -6.03
C TYR A 112 4.89 1.68 -7.44
N LYS A 113 5.95 2.48 -7.55
CA LYS A 113 6.82 2.51 -8.73
C LYS A 113 8.22 2.06 -8.36
N VAL A 114 8.88 1.43 -9.32
CA VAL A 114 10.29 1.05 -9.26
C VAL A 114 11.02 1.82 -10.34
N GLU A 115 12.01 2.61 -9.96
CA GLU A 115 12.82 3.40 -10.88
C GLU A 115 14.22 2.80 -11.02
N HIS A 116 14.52 2.31 -12.23
CA HIS A 116 15.84 1.80 -12.62
C HIS A 116 16.50 2.77 -13.59
N ALA A 117 17.60 3.41 -13.17
CA ALA A 117 18.34 4.39 -13.96
C ALA A 117 17.44 5.47 -14.61
N GLY A 118 16.41 5.93 -13.89
CA GLY A 118 15.46 6.95 -14.34
C GLY A 118 14.26 6.43 -15.15
N ASN A 119 14.13 5.11 -15.34
CA ASN A 119 12.97 4.51 -16.01
C ASN A 119 11.98 3.97 -14.97
N PRO A 120 10.82 4.61 -14.76
CA PRO A 120 9.81 4.11 -13.82
C PRO A 120 8.98 2.98 -14.43
N ASN A 121 8.72 1.94 -13.63
CA ASN A 121 7.68 0.94 -13.86
C ASN A 121 6.69 0.98 -12.70
N PHE A 122 5.39 0.86 -12.96
CA PHE A 122 4.32 1.04 -11.96
C PHE A 122 3.59 -0.27 -11.68
N SER A 123 3.25 -0.51 -10.42
CA SER A 123 2.36 -1.59 -10.02
C SER A 123 0.90 -1.20 -10.27
N PRO A 124 -0.01 -2.19 -10.38
CA PRO A 124 -1.43 -1.95 -10.23
C PRO A 124 -1.76 -1.33 -8.86
N GLU A 125 -2.89 -0.62 -8.82
CA GLU A 125 -3.47 -0.09 -7.59
C GLU A 125 -4.10 -1.18 -6.72
N LYS A 126 -3.95 -1.04 -5.41
CA LYS A 126 -4.62 -1.88 -4.41
C LYS A 126 -5.41 -1.01 -3.44
N LEU A 127 -6.70 -1.35 -3.30
CA LEU A 127 -7.61 -0.71 -2.35
C LEU A 127 -7.67 -1.49 -1.04
N VAL A 128 -7.81 -0.76 0.07
CA VAL A 128 -8.12 -1.28 1.41
C VAL A 128 -9.17 -0.39 2.08
N GLY A 129 -10.14 -0.98 2.77
CA GLY A 129 -11.10 -0.21 3.56
C GLY A 129 -10.49 0.23 4.89
N ILE A 130 -10.83 1.43 5.35
CA ILE A 130 -10.35 2.03 6.60
C ILE A 130 -11.56 2.39 7.46
N VAL A 131 -11.68 1.76 8.63
CA VAL A 131 -12.83 1.94 9.54
C VAL A 131 -12.33 2.25 10.95
N LEU A 132 -12.17 3.53 11.25
CA LEU A 132 -11.64 4.04 12.51
C LEU A 132 -12.73 4.54 13.46
N GLU A 133 -13.94 4.78 12.94
CA GLU A 133 -15.05 5.32 13.73
C GLU A 133 -15.55 4.32 14.77
N LEU A 134 -15.70 4.80 16.02
CA LEU A 134 -16.17 3.99 17.14
C LEU A 134 -17.69 4.15 17.36
N PRO A 135 -18.36 3.12 17.90
CA PRO A 135 -19.73 3.25 18.39
C PRO A 135 -19.82 4.37 19.45
N GLY A 136 -20.64 5.39 19.20
CA GLY A 136 -20.76 6.56 20.08
C GLY A 136 -19.94 7.79 19.64
N GLY A 137 -19.17 7.68 18.55
CA GLY A 137 -18.45 8.79 17.93
C GLY A 137 -16.95 8.81 18.21
N GLY A 138 -16.24 9.69 17.50
CA GLY A 138 -14.78 9.76 17.54
C GLY A 138 -14.10 8.73 16.62
N ILE A 139 -12.77 8.63 16.72
CA ILE A 139 -11.96 7.62 16.04
C ILE A 139 -11.00 6.96 17.04
N CYS A 140 -10.63 5.69 16.80
CA CYS A 140 -9.55 5.08 17.56
C CYS A 140 -8.20 5.72 17.23
N ASN A 141 -7.43 6.06 18.27
CA ASN A 141 -6.17 6.79 18.15
C ASN A 141 -5.09 6.32 19.15
N GLY A 142 -5.28 5.13 19.75
CA GLY A 142 -4.33 4.54 20.69
C GLY A 142 -4.25 5.21 22.07
N ARG A 143 -5.24 6.03 22.44
CA ARG A 143 -5.37 6.65 23.77
C ARG A 143 -6.65 6.22 24.48
#